data_AF-A0A924WBD9-F1
#
_entry.id   AF-A0A924WBD9-F1
#
_cell.length_a   1.000
_cell.length_b   1.000
_cell.length_c   1.000
_cell.angle_alpha   90.00
_cell.angle_beta   90.00
_cell.angle_gamma   90.00
#
_symmetry.space_group_name_H-M   'P 1'
#
loop_
_entity.id
_entity.type
_entity.pdbx_description
1 polymer ?
#
loop_
_entity_poly.entity_id
_entity_poly.type
_entity_poly.pdbx_seq_one_letter_code
_entity_poly.pdbx_strand_id
1 'polypeptide(L)'
;MQKSQSVSEALQALESKGYHLADTFSEQPEGLSQPHDWRLDSVEKVQEDGRNALLVAVSSPSRGDKLVFVESAPSNASFSPVTLLRKLFPKRNP
;
A
#
# COMPACT_ATOMS: atom_id res chain seq x y z
N MET A 1 3.15 -7.17 24.44
CA MET A 1 2.63 -5.81 24.20
C MET A 1 2.98 -5.42 22.78
N GLN A 2 2.09 -5.63 21.81
CA GLN A 2 2.30 -5.08 20.46
C GLN A 2 2.05 -3.58 20.55
N LYS A 3 3.10 -2.76 20.40
CA LYS A 3 2.93 -1.32 20.17
C LYS A 3 2.16 -1.18 18.87
N SER A 4 0.89 -0.78 18.95
CA SER A 4 0.13 -0.34 17.79
C SER A 4 0.80 0.92 17.27
N GLN A 5 1.55 0.79 16.19
CA GLN A 5 2.19 1.93 15.54
C GLN A 5 1.10 2.79 14.90
N SER A 6 1.22 4.11 15.03
CA SER A 6 0.29 5.03 14.38
C SER A 6 0.52 5.03 12.86
N VAL A 7 -0.53 5.34 12.09
CA VAL A 7 -0.43 5.50 10.62
C VAL A 7 0.64 6.51 10.27
N SER A 8 0.65 7.66 10.95
CA SER A 8 1.61 8.74 10.69
C SER A 8 3.06 8.30 10.92
N GLU A 9 3.34 7.55 11.98
CA GLU A 9 4.69 7.02 12.23
C GLU A 9 5.11 6.00 11.17
N ALA A 10 4.19 5.12 10.74
CA ALA A 10 4.49 4.13 9.72
C ALA A 10 4.68 4.78 8.34
N LEU A 11 3.87 5.78 7.98
CA LEU A 11 4.04 6.57 6.76
C LEU A 11 5.37 7.32 6.78
N GLN A 12 5.72 8.00 7.87
CA GLN A 12 7.01 8.69 7.97
C GLN A 12 8.19 7.72 7.86
N ALA A 13 8.09 6.53 8.43
CA ALA A 13 9.10 5.48 8.28
C ALA A 13 9.22 4.97 6.83
N LEU A 14 8.10 4.85 6.11
CA LEU A 14 8.08 4.47 4.70
C LEU A 14 8.59 5.58 3.79
N GLU A 15 8.23 6.84 4.06
CA GLU A 15 8.77 8.02 3.35
C GLU A 15 10.28 8.13 3.51
N SER A 16 10.82 7.85 4.69
CA SER A 16 12.29 7.81 4.90
C SER A 16 13.00 6.75 4.05
N LYS A 17 12.28 5.73 3.57
CA LYS A 17 12.76 4.67 2.67
C LYS A 17 12.46 4.98 1.19
N GLY A 18 11.88 6.14 0.92
CA GLY A 18 11.51 6.66 -0.39
C GLY A 18 10.19 6.14 -0.94
N TYR A 19 9.27 5.65 -0.09
CA TYR A 19 7.91 5.32 -0.52
C TYR A 19 6.99 6.52 -0.36
N HIS A 20 6.01 6.64 -1.25
CA HIS A 20 5.08 7.77 -1.24
C HIS A 20 3.62 7.31 -1.37
N LEU A 21 2.69 8.07 -0.79
CA LEU A 21 1.26 7.76 -0.89
C LEU A 21 0.78 7.78 -2.34
N ALA A 22 0.11 6.72 -2.77
CA ALA A 22 -0.38 6.59 -4.14
C ALA A 22 -1.43 7.65 -4.52
N ASP A 23 -2.26 8.11 -3.57
CA ASP A 23 -3.30 9.12 -3.82
C ASP A 23 -2.73 10.52 -4.12
N THR A 24 -1.47 10.77 -3.74
CA THR A 24 -0.73 12.00 -4.09
C THR A 24 -0.09 11.95 -5.48
N PHE A 25 0.07 10.77 -6.08
CA PHE A 25 0.53 10.62 -7.45
C PHE A 25 -0.68 10.73 -8.39
N SER A 26 -1.03 11.97 -8.74
CA SER A 26 -2.07 12.30 -9.73
C SER A 26 -1.71 11.91 -11.17
N GLU A 27 -0.53 11.35 -11.40
CA GLU A 27 -0.13 10.81 -12.71
C GLU A 27 -0.23 9.28 -12.65
N GLN A 28 -1.44 8.77 -12.88
CA GLN A 28 -1.62 7.40 -13.31
C GLN A 28 -0.71 7.21 -14.54
N PRO A 29 0.29 6.32 -14.52
CA PRO A 29 1.24 6.27 -15.62
C PRO A 29 0.52 5.78 -16.87
N GLU A 30 0.20 6.73 -17.75
CA GLU A 30 -0.31 6.52 -19.10
C GLU A 30 0.80 5.89 -19.95
N GLY A 31 1.11 4.64 -19.66
CA GLY A 31 2.24 3.93 -20.24
C GLY A 31 2.03 2.44 -20.07
N LEU A 32 1.41 1.87 -21.11
CA LEU A 32 1.31 0.44 -21.44
C LEU A 32 1.95 -0.48 -20.39
N SER A 33 1.08 -0.94 -19.51
CA SER A 33 1.26 -2.06 -18.59
C SER A 33 2.33 -3.08 -19.03
N GLN A 34 3.47 -3.10 -18.34
CA GLN A 34 3.90 -4.36 -17.75
C GLN A 34 3.31 -4.44 -16.34
N PRO A 35 2.15 -5.10 -16.15
CA PRO A 35 1.48 -5.18 -14.85
C PRO A 35 2.24 -6.11 -13.87
N HIS A 36 3.50 -6.45 -14.13
CA HIS A 36 4.20 -7.59 -13.50
C HIS A 36 5.51 -7.19 -12.80
N ASP A 37 5.88 -5.91 -12.78
CA ASP A 37 7.11 -5.45 -12.12
C ASP A 37 6.91 -4.92 -10.71
N TRP A 38 5.67 -4.58 -10.33
CA TRP A 38 5.35 -4.16 -8.98
C TRP A 38 5.58 -5.31 -8.00
N ARG A 39 6.33 -5.06 -6.94
CA ARG A 39 6.69 -6.01 -5.89
C ARG A 39 6.17 -5.53 -4.57
N LEU A 40 5.69 -6.47 -3.75
CA LEU A 40 5.29 -6.18 -2.38
C LEU A 40 6.53 -6.10 -1.50
N ASP A 41 6.75 -4.95 -0.87
CA ASP A 41 7.90 -4.71 0.01
C ASP A 41 7.53 -4.82 1.49
N SER A 42 6.38 -4.27 1.89
CA SER A 42 5.92 -4.31 3.28
C SER A 42 4.39 -4.29 3.40
N VAL A 43 3.89 -4.93 4.45
CA VAL A 43 2.48 -4.90 4.86
C VAL A 43 2.43 -4.64 6.36
N GLU A 44 1.87 -3.51 6.76
CA GLU A 44 1.83 -3.07 8.16
C GLU A 44 0.39 -2.82 8.62
N LYS A 45 0.04 -3.34 9.80
CA LYS A 45 -1.23 -3.05 10.47
C LYS A 45 -1.01 -1.91 11.45
N VAL A 46 -1.79 -0.85 11.31
CA VAL A 46 -1.67 0.38 12.10
C VAL A 46 -3.04 0.86 12.55
N GLN A 47 -3.07 1.92 13.38
CA GLN A 47 -4.31 2.58 13.77
C GLN A 47 -4.41 4.01 13.22
N GLU A 48 -5.57 4.35 12.67
CA GLU A 48 -5.96 5.67 12.17
C GLU A 48 -7.22 6.13 12.90
N ASP A 49 -7.18 7.22 13.67
CA ASP A 49 -8.37 7.78 14.34
C ASP A 49 -9.26 6.73 15.07
N GLY A 50 -8.62 5.76 15.73
CA GLY A 50 -9.30 4.66 16.44
C GLY A 50 -9.83 3.52 15.56
N ARG A 51 -9.51 3.52 14.26
CA ARG A 51 -9.82 2.46 13.29
C ARG A 51 -8.57 1.67 12.94
N ASN A 52 -8.75 0.42 12.54
CA ASN A 52 -7.65 -0.39 12.01
C ASN A 52 -7.41 0.00 10.55
N ALA A 53 -6.16 0.27 10.20
CA ALA A 53 -5.75 0.51 8.83
C ALA A 53 -4.63 -0.46 8.44
N LEU A 54 -4.55 -0.73 7.13
CA LEU A 54 -3.43 -1.46 6.55
C LEU A 54 -2.65 -0.57 5.61
N LEU A 55 -1.33 -0.52 5.79
CA LEU A 55 -0.38 0.08 4.86
C LEU A 55 0.24 -1.02 4.02
N VAL A 56 0.28 -0.80 2.71
CA VAL A 56 0.91 -1.70 1.74
C VAL A 56 1.92 -0.91 0.94
N ALA A 57 3.20 -1.22 1.14
CA ALA A 57 4.31 -0.63 0.40
C ALA A 57 4.70 -1.54 -0.77
N VAL A 58 4.81 -0.96 -1.96
CA VAL A 58 5.20 -1.65 -3.18
C VAL A 58 6.24 -0.85 -3.96
N SER A 59 7.04 -1.54 -4.78
CA SER A 59 8.02 -0.91 -5.65
C SER A 59 8.02 -1.53 -7.04
N SER A 60 8.34 -0.72 -8.05
CA SER A 60 8.50 -1.16 -9.44
C SER A 60 9.95 -0.93 -9.86
N PRO A 61 10.79 -1.97 -10.01
CA PRO A 61 12.18 -1.80 -10.42
C PRO A 61 12.34 -1.22 -11.83
N SER A 62 11.38 -1.47 -12.71
CA SER A 62 11.38 -0.98 -14.10
C SER A 62 11.02 0.51 -14.18
N ARG A 63 10.17 1.00 -13.28
CA ARG A 63 9.73 2.40 -13.22
C ARG A 63 10.58 3.23 -12.25
N GLY A 64 11.26 2.57 -11.32
CA GLY A 64 11.96 3.23 -10.21
C GLY A 64 11.01 3.74 -9.12
N ASP A 65 9.71 3.44 -9.23
CA ASP A 65 8.67 3.96 -8.35
C ASP A 65 8.54 3.15 -7.06
N LYS A 66 8.13 3.83 -6.00
CA LYS A 66 7.86 3.26 -4.68
C LYS A 66 6.60 3.90 -4.09
N LEU A 67 5.56 3.10 -3.91
CA LEU A 67 4.24 3.56 -3.52
C LEU A 67 3.77 2.93 -2.21
N VAL A 68 2.94 3.66 -1.47
CA VAL A 68 2.21 3.20 -0.31
C VAL A 68 0.71 3.34 -0.57
N PHE A 69 -0.02 2.26 -0.31
CA PHE A 69 -1.48 2.23 -0.29
C PHE A 69 -1.94 2.13 1.15
N VAL A 70 -2.94 2.93 1.51
CA VAL A 70 -3.59 2.90 2.82
C VAL A 70 -5.01 2.43 2.62
N GLU A 71 -5.44 1.40 3.34
CA GLU A 71 -6.84 1.02 3.41
C GLU A 71 -7.30 0.97 4.87
N SER A 72 -8.22 1.86 5.22
CA SER A 72 -8.82 1.95 6.53
C SER A 72 -10.05 1.06 6.60
N ALA A 73 -10.01 0.02 7.44
CA ALA A 73 -11.14 -0.87 7.64
C ALA A 73 -12.04 -0.32 8.76
N PRO A 74 -13.37 -0.28 8.58
CA PRO A 74 -14.27 -0.08 9.72
C PRO A 74 -14.04 -1.21 10.74
N SER A 75 -14.21 -0.91 12.02
CA SER A 75 -13.88 -1.79 13.15
C SER A 75 -14.47 -3.21 13.09
N ASN A 76 -15.55 -3.41 12.32
CA ASN A 76 -16.23 -4.70 12.14
C ASN A 76 -15.87 -5.43 10.83
N ALA A 77 -15.04 -4.85 9.97
CA ALA A 77 -14.64 -5.49 8.71
C ALA A 77 -13.35 -6.29 8.90
N SER A 78 -13.39 -7.56 8.52
CA SER A 78 -12.19 -8.39 8.40
C SER A 78 -11.36 -7.88 7.22
N PHE A 79 -10.27 -7.20 7.53
CA PHE A 79 -9.32 -6.74 6.52
C PHE A 79 -8.60 -7.95 5.90
N SER A 80 -8.64 -8.06 4.56
CA SER A 80 -7.92 -9.09 3.81
C SER A 80 -6.83 -8.45 2.94
N PRO A 81 -5.54 -8.65 3.29
CA PRO A 81 -4.43 -8.21 2.45
C PRO A 81 -4.55 -8.74 1.02
N VAL A 82 -5.11 -9.94 0.86
CA VAL A 82 -5.35 -10.57 -0.44
C VAL A 82 -6.33 -9.77 -1.29
N THR A 83 -7.36 -9.18 -0.69
CA THR A 83 -8.34 -8.36 -1.42
C THR A 83 -7.70 -7.07 -1.93
N LEU A 84 -6.89 -6.40 -1.10
CA LEU A 84 -6.16 -5.20 -1.52
C LEU A 84 -5.15 -5.55 -2.62
N LEU A 85 -4.36 -6.61 -2.41
CA LEU A 85 -3.40 -7.09 -3.40
C LEU A 85 -4.09 -7.48 -4.72
N ARG A 86 -5.30 -8.06 -4.69
CA ARG A 86 -6.05 -8.33 -5.94
C ARG A 86 -6.52 -7.07 -6.66
N LYS A 87 -6.82 -5.98 -5.94
CA LYS A 87 -7.14 -4.68 -6.56
C LYS A 87 -5.91 -4.06 -7.20
N LEU A 88 -4.76 -4.13 -6.52
CA LEU A 88 -3.49 -3.55 -6.97
C LEU A 88 -2.81 -4.39 -8.06
N PHE A 89 -2.97 -5.71 -7.98
CA PHE A 89 -2.40 -6.72 -8.88
C PHE A 89 -3.50 -7.62 -9.43
N PRO A 90 -4.45 -7.07 -10.22
CA PRO A 90 -5.49 -7.88 -10.82
C PRO A 90 -4.83 -8.91 -11.74
N LYS A 91 -5.01 -10.20 -11.42
CA LYS A 91 -4.66 -11.26 -12.37
C LYS A 91 -5.50 -11.01 -13.62
N ARG A 92 -4.84 -10.65 -14.74
CA ARG A 92 -5.47 -10.79 -16.05
C ARG A 92 -5.80 -12.27 -16.20
N ASN A 93 -7.09 -12.61 -16.18
CA ASN A 93 -7.48 -13.93 -16.68
C ASN A 93 -7.01 -14.03 -18.13
N PRO A 94 -6.41 -15.16 -18.53
CA PRO A 94 -5.96 -15.39 -19.90
C PRO A 94 -7.12 -15.32 -20.90
#